data_AF-A0A850C1Z4-F1
#
_entry.id   AF-A0A850C1Z4-F1
#
_cell.length_a   1.000
_cell.length_b   1.000
_cell.length_c   1.000
_cell.angle_alpha   90.00
_cell.angle_beta   90.00
_cell.angle_gamma   90.00
#
_symmetry.space_group_name_H-M   'P 1'
#
loop_
_entity.id
_entity.type
_entity.pdbx_description
1 polymer ?
#
loop_
_entity_poly.entity_id
_entity_poly.type
_entity_poly.pdbx_seq_one_letter_code
_entity_poly.pdbx_strand_id
1 'polypeptide(L)'
;MPKSFTLIKEQQIPEINSLVQLFEHKRTGARMLSVINDDENKVFSINFRTTPKDSTGVAHILEHSVLGGSEKYPVKEPFVELVKGSLATFINAFTYPDKTCYPVASQNEKD
;
A
#
# COMPACT_ATOMS: atom_id res chain seq x y z
N MET A 1 13.98 13.74 -3.35
CA MET A 1 12.51 13.75 -3.24
C MET A 1 11.91 14.20 -4.56
N PRO A 2 10.95 13.47 -5.15
CA PRO A 2 10.33 13.85 -6.41
C PRO A 2 9.65 15.22 -6.28
N LYS A 3 9.84 16.11 -7.27
CA LYS A 3 9.27 17.47 -7.31
C LYS A 3 7.74 17.50 -7.17
N SER A 4 7.08 16.36 -7.32
CA SER A 4 5.63 16.16 -7.30
C SER A 4 5.00 16.10 -5.91
N PHE A 5 5.77 15.99 -4.83
CA PHE A 5 5.26 15.93 -3.46
C PHE A 5 5.68 17.16 -2.63
N THR A 6 4.86 17.50 -1.65
CA THR A 6 5.13 18.51 -0.63
C THR A 6 5.24 17.82 0.73
N LEU A 7 6.32 18.05 1.47
CA LEU A 7 6.43 17.62 2.87
C LEU A 7 5.49 18.49 3.72
N ILE A 8 4.55 17.85 4.40
CA ILE A 8 3.54 18.52 5.24
C ILE A 8 3.99 18.53 6.69
N LYS A 9 4.55 17.41 7.18
CA LYS A 9 5.01 17.26 8.55
C LYS A 9 6.16 16.28 8.61
N GLU A 10 7.12 16.56 9.47
CA GLU A 10 8.19 15.65 9.85
C GLU A 10 8.26 15.59 11.38
N GLN A 11 8.46 14.40 11.92
CA GLN A 11 8.54 14.19 13.36
C GLN A 11 9.33 12.93 13.68
N GLN A 12 10.29 13.03 14.61
CA GLN A 12 10.90 11.86 15.24
C GLN A 12 9.92 11.27 16.27
N ILE A 13 9.70 9.96 16.22
CA ILE A 13 8.89 9.20 17.19
C ILE A 13 9.83 8.22 17.93
N PRO A 14 10.34 8.58 19.12
CA PRO A 14 11.31 7.77 19.86
C PRO A 14 10.78 6.38 20.24
N GLU A 15 9.49 6.26 20.54
CA GLU A 15 8.86 5.02 21.02
C GLU A 15 8.91 3.87 20.00
N ILE A 16 9.02 4.22 18.71
CA ILE A 16 9.16 3.26 17.60
C ILE A 16 10.49 3.45 16.84
N ASN A 17 11.44 4.19 17.43
CA ASN A 17 12.74 4.50 16.83
C ASN A 17 12.67 4.90 15.34
N SER A 18 11.75 5.80 14.99
CA SER A 18 11.48 6.11 13.58
C SER A 18 11.35 7.61 13.32
N LEU A 19 11.89 8.06 12.18
CA LEU A 19 11.57 9.35 11.58
C LEU A 19 10.30 9.20 10.73
N VAL A 20 9.25 9.94 11.07
CA VAL A 20 7.98 9.89 10.36
C VAL A 20 7.77 11.17 9.56
N GLN A 21 7.51 11.01 8.26
CA GLN A 21 7.27 12.11 7.32
C GLN A 21 5.92 11.94 6.64
N LEU A 22 5.08 12.97 6.69
CA LEU A 22 3.82 13.05 5.96
C LEU A 22 3.99 13.94 4.73
N PHE A 23 3.66 13.39 3.56
CA PHE A 23 3.69 14.08 2.29
C PHE A 23 2.31 14.16 1.65
N GLU A 24 2.13 15.15 0.79
CA GLU A 24 0.97 15.28 -0.08
C GLU A 24 1.40 15.44 -1.55
N HIS A 25 0.79 14.67 -2.44
CA HIS A 25 1.03 14.76 -3.87
C HIS A 25 0.33 16.00 -4.45
N LYS A 26 1.12 16.92 -5.03
CA LYS A 26 0.66 18.26 -5.46
C LYS A 26 -0.52 18.24 -6.43
N ARG A 27 -0.62 17.22 -7.29
CA ARG A 27 -1.68 17.14 -8.32
C ARG A 27 -2.96 16.49 -7.82
N THR A 28 -2.86 15.46 -6.98
CA THR A 28 -4.01 14.60 -6.62
C THR A 28 -4.44 14.73 -5.17
N GLY A 29 -3.66 15.38 -4.32
CA GLY A 29 -3.89 15.39 -2.87
C GLY A 29 -3.65 14.04 -2.19
N ALA A 30 -3.10 13.06 -2.90
CA ALA A 30 -2.78 11.75 -2.31
C ALA A 30 -1.76 11.92 -1.19
N ARG A 31 -2.04 11.35 -0.02
CA ARG A 31 -1.17 11.43 1.15
C ARG A 31 -0.27 10.20 1.22
N MET A 32 1.01 10.42 1.52
CA MET A 32 1.99 9.37 1.73
C MET A 32 2.63 9.56 3.10
N LEU A 33 2.57 8.53 3.94
CA LEU A 33 3.25 8.51 5.23
C LEU A 33 4.49 7.62 5.09
N SER A 34 5.66 8.20 5.26
CA SER A 34 6.95 7.49 5.26
C SER A 34 7.40 7.29 6.70
N VAL A 35 7.66 6.05 7.08
CA VAL A 35 8.21 5.69 8.39
C VAL A 35 9.61 5.14 8.13
N ILE A 36 10.62 5.84 8.62
CA ILE A 36 12.03 5.58 8.30
C ILE A 36 12.74 5.12 9.57
N ASN A 37 13.31 3.93 9.53
CA ASN A 37 14.09 3.31 10.60
C ASN A 37 15.07 2.29 9.99
N ASP A 38 15.76 1.54 10.85
CA ASP A 38 16.79 0.56 10.47
C ASP A 38 16.23 -0.86 10.19
N ASP A 39 14.92 -1.01 10.02
CA ASP A 39 14.31 -2.30 9.66
C ASP A 39 14.60 -2.64 8.20
N GLU A 40 15.23 -3.80 7.97
CA GLU A 40 15.52 -4.29 6.62
C GLU A 40 14.26 -4.74 5.87
N ASN A 41 13.19 -5.09 6.60
CA ASN A 41 11.93 -5.53 6.03
C ASN A 41 11.06 -4.33 5.63
N LYS A 42 11.19 -3.92 4.36
CA LYS A 42 10.49 -2.76 3.82
C LYS A 42 9.03 -3.10 3.57
N VAL A 43 8.13 -2.21 3.97
CA VAL A 43 6.68 -2.36 3.79
C VAL A 43 6.12 -1.24 2.93
N PHE A 44 5.26 -1.59 1.98
CA PHE A 44 4.43 -0.65 1.24
C PHE A 44 2.95 -1.01 1.43
N SER A 45 2.09 0.00 1.53
CA SER A 45 0.64 -0.20 1.55
C SER A 45 -0.06 0.97 0.90
N ILE A 46 -0.98 0.68 -0.01
CA ILE A 46 -1.95 1.65 -0.53
C ILE A 46 -3.33 1.37 0.08
N ASN A 47 -4.00 2.44 0.50
CA ASN A 47 -5.22 2.37 1.29
C ASN A 47 -6.28 3.31 0.73
N PHE A 48 -7.48 2.78 0.50
CA PHE A 48 -8.62 3.53 -0.03
C PHE A 48 -9.72 3.58 1.00
N ARG A 49 -10.34 4.76 1.18
CA ARG A 49 -11.58 4.86 1.94
C ARG A 49 -12.71 4.24 1.13
N THR A 50 -13.36 3.22 1.65
CA THR A 50 -14.44 2.47 1.00
C THR A 50 -15.62 2.39 1.95
N THR A 51 -16.65 3.23 1.73
CA THR A 51 -17.83 3.32 2.60
C THR A 51 -19.07 2.82 1.84
N PRO A 52 -19.29 1.48 1.80
CA PRO A 52 -20.41 0.92 1.06
C PRO A 52 -21.74 1.38 1.67
N LYS A 53 -22.75 1.60 0.82
CA LYS A 53 -24.07 2.08 1.23
C LYS A 53 -25.07 0.95 1.50
N ASP A 54 -24.67 -0.28 1.20
CA ASP A 54 -25.48 -1.48 1.27
C ASP A 54 -24.60 -2.71 1.64
N SER A 55 -25.25 -3.86 1.80
CA SER A 55 -24.61 -5.12 2.18
C SER A 55 -24.27 -6.01 0.98
N THR A 56 -24.06 -5.43 -0.21
CA THR A 56 -23.71 -6.22 -1.41
C THR A 56 -22.31 -6.82 -1.36
N GLY A 57 -21.44 -6.33 -0.47
CA GLY A 57 -20.03 -6.73 -0.42
C GLY A 57 -19.18 -6.10 -1.53
N VAL A 58 -19.66 -5.05 -2.21
CA VAL A 58 -18.99 -4.43 -3.37
C VAL A 58 -17.51 -4.08 -3.12
N ALA A 59 -17.17 -3.56 -1.93
CA ALA A 59 -15.78 -3.23 -1.60
C ALA A 59 -14.88 -4.46 -1.54
N HIS A 60 -15.40 -5.58 -1.01
CA HIS A 60 -14.69 -6.85 -0.91
C HIS A 60 -14.56 -7.53 -2.27
N ILE A 61 -15.62 -7.50 -3.09
CA ILE A 61 -15.57 -8.01 -4.46
C ILE A 61 -14.51 -7.23 -5.28
N LEU A 62 -14.47 -5.90 -5.15
CA LEU A 62 -13.49 -5.07 -5.83
C LEU A 62 -12.06 -5.38 -5.37
N GLU A 63 -11.86 -5.61 -4.08
CA GLU A 63 -10.56 -5.99 -3.52
C GLU A 63 -9.97 -7.22 -4.23
N HIS A 64 -10.75 -8.29 -4.37
CA HIS A 64 -10.32 -9.47 -5.11
C HIS A 64 -10.18 -9.22 -6.62
N SER A 65 -11.10 -8.46 -7.21
CA SER A 65 -11.18 -8.28 -8.66
C SER A 65 -9.99 -7.50 -9.23
N VAL A 66 -9.50 -6.48 -8.52
CA VAL A 66 -8.37 -5.66 -8.99
C VAL A 66 -7.03 -6.40 -8.97
N LEU A 67 -6.96 -7.53 -8.24
CA LEU A 67 -5.79 -8.41 -8.19
C LEU A 67 -5.79 -9.46 -9.31
N GLY A 68 -6.85 -9.51 -10.13
CA GLY A 68 -6.99 -10.44 -11.24
C GLY A 68 -6.28 -10.03 -12.54
N GLY A 69 -5.77 -8.81 -12.64
CA GLY A 69 -5.10 -8.29 -13.84
C GLY A 69 -5.06 -6.76 -13.88
N SER A 70 -4.15 -6.19 -14.67
CA SER A 70 -4.12 -4.75 -14.95
C SER A 70 -3.70 -4.47 -16.40
N GLU A 71 -3.87 -3.23 -16.87
CA GLU A 71 -3.42 -2.85 -18.22
C GLU A 71 -1.93 -3.10 -18.44
N LYS A 72 -1.09 -2.79 -17.43
CA LYS A 72 0.37 -2.99 -17.50
C LYS A 72 0.77 -4.46 -17.31
N TYR A 73 0.00 -5.22 -16.56
CA TYR A 73 0.22 -6.64 -16.30
C TYR A 73 -1.04 -7.43 -16.67
N PRO A 74 -1.31 -7.64 -17.98
CA PRO A 74 -2.53 -8.27 -18.49
C PRO A 74 -2.44 -9.80 -18.44
N VAL A 75 -1.87 -10.33 -17.35
CA VAL A 75 -1.79 -11.76 -17.08
C VAL A 75 -2.94 -12.16 -16.18
N LYS A 76 -3.34 -13.42 -16.25
CA LYS A 76 -4.37 -13.97 -15.36
C LYS A 76 -3.76 -14.18 -13.97
N GLU A 77 -4.44 -13.68 -12.93
CA GLU A 77 -4.05 -13.89 -11.52
C GLU A 77 -2.61 -13.42 -11.19
N PRO A 78 -2.20 -12.18 -11.55
CA PRO A 78 -0.85 -11.66 -11.31
C PRO A 78 -0.45 -11.71 -9.83
N PHE A 79 -1.42 -11.54 -8.92
CA PHE A 79 -1.19 -11.62 -7.50
C PHE A 79 -0.70 -13.00 -7.05
N VAL A 80 -1.24 -14.08 -7.62
CA VAL A 80 -0.81 -15.44 -7.30
C VAL A 80 0.61 -15.69 -7.80
N GLU A 81 0.94 -15.17 -8.98
CA GLU A 81 2.29 -15.29 -9.53
C GLU A 81 3.31 -14.46 -8.73
N LEU A 82 2.91 -13.30 -8.21
CA LEU A 82 3.71 -12.51 -7.27
C LEU A 82 4.02 -13.32 -6.00
N VAL A 83 3.01 -13.95 -5.40
CA VAL A 83 3.17 -14.77 -4.18
C VAL A 83 4.11 -15.96 -4.40
N LYS A 84 4.06 -16.59 -5.58
CA LYS A 84 4.92 -17.75 -5.89
C LYS A 84 6.36 -17.35 -6.25
N GLY A 85 6.54 -16.19 -6.90
CA GLY A 85 7.78 -15.81 -7.55
C GLY A 85 8.62 -14.75 -6.83
N SER A 86 8.08 -14.15 -5.76
CA SER A 86 8.77 -13.10 -4.99
C SER A 86 9.50 -13.65 -3.76
N LEU A 87 10.36 -12.80 -3.19
CA LEU A 87 10.98 -12.98 -1.88
C LEU A 87 10.21 -12.21 -0.78
N ALA A 88 8.93 -11.96 -1.02
CA ALA A 88 8.11 -11.18 -0.12
C ALA A 88 7.94 -11.88 1.23
N THR A 89 8.08 -11.09 2.30
CA THR A 89 7.80 -11.52 3.67
C THR A 89 6.31 -11.44 4.00
N PHE A 90 5.57 -10.60 3.26
CA PHE A 90 4.13 -10.44 3.41
C PHE A 90 3.49 -9.94 2.11
N ILE A 91 2.40 -10.57 1.68
CA ILE A 91 1.55 -10.09 0.59
C ILE A 91 0.10 -10.38 0.98
N ASN A 92 -0.74 -9.36 1.03
CA ASN A 92 -2.17 -9.56 1.29
C ASN A 92 -3.02 -8.39 0.77
N ALA A 93 -4.33 -8.51 0.93
CA ALA A 93 -5.29 -7.44 0.82
C ALA A 93 -6.40 -7.62 1.86
N PHE A 94 -6.94 -6.51 2.34
CA PHE A 94 -7.93 -6.51 3.42
C PHE A 94 -9.05 -5.51 3.13
N THR A 95 -10.29 -5.94 3.36
CA THR A 95 -11.46 -5.06 3.33
C THR A 95 -12.04 -4.90 4.74
N TYR A 96 -11.95 -3.68 5.27
CA TYR A 96 -12.58 -3.24 6.51
C TYR A 96 -13.95 -2.58 6.21
N PRO A 97 -14.77 -2.26 7.23
CA PRO A 97 -16.06 -1.60 7.01
C PRO A 97 -15.99 -0.25 6.29
N ASP A 98 -14.88 0.48 6.40
CA ASP A 98 -14.72 1.85 5.88
C ASP A 98 -13.46 2.06 5.02
N LYS A 99 -12.65 1.01 4.80
CA LYS A 99 -11.41 1.09 4.02
C LYS A 99 -10.99 -0.26 3.42
N THR A 100 -10.24 -0.19 2.33
CA THR A 100 -9.59 -1.34 1.69
C THR A 100 -8.09 -1.09 1.60
N CYS A 101 -7.29 -2.10 1.95
CA CYS A 101 -5.84 -2.00 2.18
C CYS A 101 -5.12 -3.08 1.36
N TYR A 102 -3.98 -2.72 0.74
CA TYR A 102 -3.15 -3.66 -0.03
C TYR A 102 -1.69 -3.60 0.43
N PRO A 103 -1.31 -4.28 1.54
CA PRO A 103 0.06 -4.29 2.03
C PRO A 103 0.94 -5.35 1.34
N VAL A 104 2.18 -4.98 1.07
CA VAL A 104 3.25 -5.87 0.61
C VAL A 104 4.52 -5.56 1.40
N ALA A 105 5.35 -6.57 1.66
CA ALA A 105 6.64 -6.39 2.32
C ALA A 105 7.70 -7.34 1.75
N SER A 106 8.94 -6.88 1.71
CA SER A 106 10.10 -7.68 1.30
C SER A 106 11.36 -7.17 2.00
N GLN A 107 12.30 -8.07 2.27
CA GLN A 107 13.67 -7.70 2.69
C GLN A 107 14.58 -7.45 1.47
N ASN A 108 14.19 -7.92 0.29
CA ASN A 108 14.96 -7.72 -0.93
C ASN A 108 14.59 -6.39 -1.59
N GLU A 109 15.59 -5.58 -1.97
CA GLU A 109 15.33 -4.24 -2.52
C GLU A 109 14.82 -4.22 -3.97
N LYS A 110 15.06 -5.30 -4.73
CA LYS A 110 14.67 -5.40 -6.14
C LYS A 110 13.32 -6.08 -6.35
N ASP A 111 12.93 -6.89 -5.37
CA ASP A 111 11.67 -7.63 -5.33
C ASP A 111 10.47 -6.70 -5.12
#